data_AF-A0A848TBU8-F1
#
_entry.id   AF-A0A848TBU8-F1
#
_cell.length_a   1.000
_cell.length_b   1.000
_cell.length_c   1.000
_cell.angle_alpha   90.00
_cell.angle_beta   90.00
_cell.angle_gamma   90.00
#
_symmetry.space_group_name_H-M   'P 1'
#
loop_
_entity.id
_entity.type
_entity.pdbx_description
1 polymer ?
#
loop_
_entity_poly.entity_id
_entity_poly.type
_entity_poly.pdbx_seq_one_letter_code
_entity_poly.pdbx_strand_id
1 'polypeptide(L)'
;VKDIVDEGYQTAKRVLTEKHEDLERLAQGLLEYETLTGDEITKVIAGEPLNRGDDDDAPTDTGGTASVTAIPKTKPRKKGGDGGIEPEPEPTT
;
A
#
# COMPACT_ATOMS: atom_id res chain seq x y z
N VAL A 1 0.70 27.05 -20.73
CA VAL A 1 1.35 25.76 -20.38
C VAL A 1 2.69 25.99 -19.71
N LYS A 2 3.62 26.76 -20.30
CA LYS A 2 4.91 27.11 -19.67
C LYS A 2 4.76 27.59 -18.22
N ASP A 3 3.92 28.60 -18.00
CA ASP A 3 3.77 29.20 -16.66
C ASP A 3 3.26 28.21 -15.60
N ILE A 4 2.37 27.28 -15.99
CA ILE A 4 1.85 26.23 -15.10
C ILE A 4 2.97 25.26 -14.68
N VAL A 5 3.83 24.87 -15.63
CA VAL A 5 4.95 23.98 -15.37
C VAL A 5 5.99 24.67 -14.49
N ASP A 6 6.31 25.93 -14.79
CA ASP A 6 7.27 26.71 -14.01
C ASP A 6 6.78 26.90 -12.57
N GLU A 7 5.50 27.23 -12.37
CA GLU A 7 4.88 27.35 -11.04
C GLU A 7 4.91 26.02 -10.26
N GLY A 8 4.57 24.91 -10.93
CA GLY A 8 4.63 23.58 -10.33
C GLY A 8 6.05 23.21 -9.91
N TYR A 9 7.04 23.48 -10.77
CA TYR A 9 8.45 23.25 -10.47
C TYR A 9 8.93 24.09 -9.28
N GLN A 10 8.65 25.40 -9.26
CA GLN A 10 9.05 26.27 -8.15
C GLN A 10 8.39 25.85 -6.84
N THR A 11 7.12 25.44 -6.88
CA THR A 11 6.40 24.94 -5.71
C THR A 11 7.03 23.65 -5.19
N ALA A 12 7.29 22.67 -6.06
CA ALA A 12 7.94 21.42 -5.68
C ALA A 12 9.35 21.67 -5.10
N LYS A 13 10.15 22.50 -5.76
CA LYS A 13 11.49 22.87 -5.29
C LYS A 13 11.43 23.54 -3.92
N ARG A 14 10.51 24.48 -3.71
CA ARG A 14 10.31 25.15 -2.42
C ARG A 14 9.95 24.16 -1.32
N VAL A 15 8.97 23.29 -1.56
CA VAL A 15 8.56 22.26 -0.58
C VAL A 15 9.72 21.33 -0.24
N LEU A 16 10.45 20.81 -1.23
CA LEU A 16 11.60 19.92 -1.01
C LEU A 16 12.75 20.61 -0.27
N THR A 17 12.94 21.92 -0.50
CA THR A 17 13.97 22.71 0.19
C THR A 17 13.58 23.02 1.63
N GLU A 18 12.33 23.45 1.86
CA GLU A 18 11.81 23.73 3.21
C GLU A 18 11.72 22.45 4.06
N LYS A 19 11.52 21.29 3.43
CA LYS A 19 11.43 19.96 4.05
C LYS A 19 12.69 19.11 3.86
N HIS A 20 13.85 19.75 3.84
CA HIS A 20 15.13 19.09 3.58
C HIS A 20 15.39 17.88 4.51
N GLU A 21 15.09 18.01 5.80
CA GLU A 21 15.27 16.90 6.77
C GLU A 21 14.34 15.71 6.48
N ASP A 22 13.10 15.98 6.05
CA ASP A 22 12.13 14.94 5.66
C ASP A 22 12.62 14.22 4.39
N LEU A 23 13.15 14.99 3.42
CA LEU A 23 13.72 14.48 2.18
C LEU A 23 14.94 13.59 2.42
N GLU A 24 15.86 14.01 3.29
CA GLU A 24 17.05 13.23 3.65
C GLU A 24 16.68 11.90 4.33
N ARG A 25 15.68 11.92 5.22
CA ARG A 25 15.19 10.69 5.86
C ARG A 25 14.57 9.72 4.86
N LEU A 26 13.80 10.22 3.90
CA LEU A 26 13.27 9.40 2.81
C LEU A 26 14.40 8.81 1.95
N ALA A 27 15.42 9.60 1.63
CA ALA A 27 16.57 9.13 0.87
C ALA A 27 17.32 8.02 1.62
N GLN A 28 17.58 8.20 2.91
CA GLN A 28 18.21 7.18 3.76
C GLN A 28 17.36 5.92 3.88
N GLY A 29 16.05 6.06 4.09
CA GLY A 29 15.13 4.93 4.15
C GLY A 29 15.11 4.12 2.84
N LEU A 30 15.13 4.78 1.69
CA LEU A 30 15.20 4.11 0.38
C LEU A 30 16.56 3.44 0.12
N LEU A 31 17.66 3.97 0.68
CA LEU A 31 18.97 3.32 0.60
C LEU A 31 19.02 2.03 1.44
N GLU A 32 18.33 2.00 2.59
CA GLU A 32 18.30 0.84 3.48
C GLU A 32 17.32 -0.24 3.00
N TYR A 33 16.15 0.16 2.50
CA TYR A 33 15.00 -0.73 2.28
C TYR A 33 14.60 -0.91 0.81
N GLU A 34 15.27 -0.24 -0.14
CA GLU A 34 15.00 -0.16 -1.59
C GLU A 34 13.63 0.41 -1.99
N THR A 35 12.56 -0.03 -1.31
CA THR A 35 11.19 0.40 -1.48
C THR A 35 10.52 0.66 -0.14
N LEU A 36 9.58 1.61 -0.14
CA LEU A 36 8.76 1.97 1.00
C LEU A 36 7.29 1.97 0.57
N THR A 37 6.42 1.41 1.41
CA THR A 37 4.97 1.56 1.33
C THR A 37 4.54 2.97 1.80
N GLY A 38 3.30 3.37 1.50
CA GLY A 38 2.79 4.69 1.92
C GLY A 38 2.81 4.91 3.45
N ASP A 39 2.54 3.86 4.22
CA ASP A 39 2.59 3.92 5.68
C ASP A 39 4.03 4.05 6.19
N GLU A 40 4.97 3.35 5.58
CA GLU A 40 6.40 3.46 5.91
C GLU A 40 6.95 4.85 5.55
N ILE A 41 6.56 5.44 4.42
CA ILE A 41 6.90 6.83 4.06
C ILE A 41 6.48 7.78 5.17
N THR A 42 5.26 7.62 5.69
CA THR A 42 4.73 8.47 6.77
C THR A 42 5.56 8.32 8.05
N LYS A 43 5.92 7.09 8.42
CA LYS A 43 6.79 6.80 9.59
C LYS A 43 8.20 7.39 9.42
N VAL A 44 8.81 7.24 8.23
CA VAL A 44 10.13 7.80 7.93
C VAL A 44 10.12 9.33 8.02
N ILE A 45 9.08 9.98 7.49
CA ILE A 45 8.87 11.44 7.62
C ILE A 45 8.55 11.86 9.06
N ALA A 46 8.02 10.97 9.91
CA ALA A 46 7.89 11.22 11.35
C ALA A 46 9.20 10.97 12.13
N GLY A 47 10.18 10.30 11.52
CA GLY A 47 11.46 9.97 12.14
C GLY A 47 11.37 8.69 12.98
N GLU A 48 10.33 7.91 12.75
CA GLU A 48 10.10 6.65 13.42
C GLU A 48 10.91 5.53 12.74
N PRO A 49 11.44 4.58 13.53
CA PRO A 49 12.15 3.44 12.97
C PRO A 49 11.21 2.53 12.17
N LEU A 50 11.74 1.91 11.13
CA LEU A 50 11.05 0.85 10.41
C LEU A 50 11.44 -0.49 11.02
N ASN A 51 10.45 -1.22 11.55
CA ASN A 51 10.67 -2.56 12.10
C ASN A 51 10.34 -3.60 11.03
N ARG A 52 11.26 -3.77 10.06
CA ARG A 52 11.22 -4.88 9.10
C ARG A 52 12.09 -6.01 9.66
N GLY A 53 11.67 -6.58 10.78
CA GLY A 53 12.41 -7.64 11.47
C GLY A 53 11.86 -9.01 11.13
N ASP A 54 12.66 -9.83 10.45
CA ASP A 54 12.63 -11.30 10.25
C ASP A 54 11.33 -12.01 9.81
N ASP A 55 10.19 -11.33 9.79
CA ASP A 55 8.94 -11.81 9.20
C ASP A 55 8.70 -11.03 7.90
N ASP A 56 9.43 -11.44 6.85
CA ASP A 56 8.90 -11.35 5.50
C ASP A 56 7.48 -11.96 5.51
N ASP A 57 6.50 -11.24 4.97
CA ASP A 57 5.06 -11.54 4.91
C ASP A 57 4.20 -11.29 6.18
N ALA A 58 3.81 -10.02 6.39
CA ALA A 58 2.38 -9.67 6.40
C ALA A 58 2.15 -8.14 6.42
N PRO A 59 1.39 -7.57 5.48
CA PRO A 59 0.81 -6.25 5.70
C PRO A 59 -0.24 -6.38 6.81
N THR A 60 0.01 -5.79 7.98
CA THR A 60 -1.08 -5.42 8.90
C THR A 60 -1.85 -4.27 8.26
N ASP A 61 -2.77 -4.65 7.38
CA ASP A 61 -3.89 -3.84 6.93
C ASP A 61 -4.58 -3.24 8.15
N THR A 62 -4.24 -1.99 8.45
CA THR A 62 -5.02 -1.12 9.33
C THR A 62 -5.36 0.15 8.56
N GLY A 63 -6.05 -0.05 7.44
CA GLY A 63 -7.09 0.87 6.97
C GLY A 63 -6.61 2.16 6.32
N GLY A 64 -6.38 2.09 5.00
CA GLY A 64 -6.19 3.28 4.17
C GLY A 64 -5.89 2.99 2.70
N THR A 65 -6.53 2.00 2.09
CA THR A 65 -6.24 1.59 0.71
C THR A 65 -6.58 2.67 -0.32
N ALA A 66 -5.57 3.20 -0.99
CA ALA A 66 -5.73 3.73 -2.33
C ALA A 66 -5.76 2.57 -3.35
N SER A 67 -6.90 2.48 -4.05
CA SER A 67 -7.04 2.04 -5.45
C SER A 67 -7.13 0.54 -5.80
N VAL A 68 -8.39 0.09 -5.87
CA VAL A 68 -9.04 -0.72 -6.93
C VAL A 68 -8.24 -1.83 -7.60
N THR A 69 -8.43 -3.05 -7.08
CA THR A 69 -8.79 -4.22 -7.90
C THR A 69 -9.91 -4.94 -7.15
N ALA A 70 -11.14 -4.85 -7.65
CA ALA A 70 -12.28 -5.54 -7.09
C ALA A 70 -12.18 -7.04 -7.40
N ILE A 71 -11.27 -7.73 -6.71
CA ILE A 71 -11.29 -9.19 -6.65
C ILE A 71 -12.33 -9.54 -5.57
N PRO A 72 -13.46 -10.18 -5.92
CA PRO A 72 -14.38 -10.67 -4.90
C PRO A 72 -13.65 -11.75 -4.11
N LYS A 73 -13.28 -11.46 -2.86
CA LYS A 73 -12.76 -12.48 -1.93
C LYS A 73 -13.91 -13.45 -1.62
N THR A 74 -13.97 -14.59 -2.31
CA THR A 74 -14.86 -15.68 -1.95
C THR A 74 -14.36 -16.28 -0.64
N LYS A 75 -15.19 -16.19 0.41
CA LYS A 75 -14.89 -16.71 1.74
C LYS A 75 -14.78 -18.25 1.67
N PRO A 76 -13.69 -18.90 2.14
CA PRO A 76 -13.65 -20.35 2.19
C PRO A 76 -14.70 -20.82 3.20
N ARG A 77 -15.64 -21.66 2.75
CA ARG A 77 -16.68 -22.25 3.60
C ARG A 77 -15.98 -23.12 4.65
N LYS A 78 -16.27 -22.81 5.93
CA LYS A 78 -15.85 -23.61 7.09
C LYS A 78 -16.37 -25.04 6.90
N LYS A 79 -15.47 -26.03 6.92
CA LYS A 79 -15.81 -27.46 6.90
C LYS A 79 -16.54 -27.81 8.20
N GLY A 80 -17.87 -27.76 8.17
CA GLY A 80 -18.78 -28.30 9.18
C GLY A 80 -19.58 -29.42 8.53
N GLY A 81 -19.53 -30.61 9.12
CA GLY A 81 -20.10 -31.82 8.55
C GLY A 81 -21.63 -31.89 8.59
N ASP A 82 -22.08 -32.95 7.91
CA ASP A 82 -23.38 -33.62 7.95
C ASP A 82 -24.54 -33.01 7.14
N GLY A 83 -25.04 -33.81 6.19
CA GLY A 83 -26.44 -33.79 5.75
C GLY A 83 -26.79 -33.05 4.45
N GLY A 84 -26.83 -33.78 3.34
CA GLY A 84 -28.02 -33.80 2.48
C GLY A 84 -28.05 -32.96 1.19
N ILE A 85 -28.27 -33.69 0.09
CA ILE A 85 -29.02 -33.37 -1.14
C ILE A 85 -28.45 -32.30 -2.11
N GLU A 86 -27.82 -32.81 -3.16
CA GLU A 86 -27.48 -32.12 -4.42
C GLU A 86 -28.59 -32.37 -5.46
N PRO A 87 -29.02 -31.34 -6.21
CA PRO A 87 -29.44 -31.57 -7.59
C PRO A 87 -28.62 -30.73 -8.58
N GLU A 88 -28.00 -31.43 -9.53
CA GLU A 88 -27.27 -30.90 -10.68
C GLU A 88 -28.28 -30.44 -11.77
N PRO A 89 -28.17 -29.23 -12.35
CA PRO A 89 -28.97 -28.87 -13.52
C PRO A 89 -28.28 -29.31 -14.83
N GLU A 90 -28.91 -30.23 -15.57
CA GLU A 90 -28.46 -30.62 -16.91
C GLU A 90 -28.63 -29.46 -17.93
N PRO A 91 -27.69 -29.25 -18.86
CA PRO A 91 -27.87 -28.30 -19.96
C PRO A 91 -28.84 -28.87 -21.00
N THR A 92 -29.95 -28.16 -21.24
CA THR A 92 -30.86 -28.40 -22.36
C THR A 92 -30.15 -28.14 -23.69
N THR A 93 -30.26 -29.08 -24.63
CA THR A 93 -29.88 -28.95 -26.04
C THR A 93 -30.94 -28.18 -26.83
#